data_AF-A0A843KG64-F1
#
_entry.id   AF-A0A843KG64-F1
#
_cell.length_a   1.000
_cell.length_b   1.000
_cell.length_c   1.000
_cell.angle_alpha   90.00
_cell.angle_beta   90.00
_cell.angle_gamma   90.00
#
_symmetry.space_group_name_H-M   'P 1'
#
loop_
_entity.id
_entity.type
_entity.pdbx_description
1 polymer ?
#
loop_
_entity_poly.entity_id
_entity_poly.type
_entity_poly.pdbx_seq_one_letter_code
_entity_poly.pdbx_strand_id
1 'polypeptide(L)' 'MRTARICERCGHQFPHRLQGWNAVDIRYERCPRCGHENGYESDLYRWLRRRKERKEQSSGKA' A
#
# COMPACT_ATOMS: atom_id res chain seq x y z
N MET A 1 11.07 -4.91 -7.94
CA MET A 1 10.63 -3.71 -8.69
C MET A 1 9.82 -2.84 -7.75
N ARG A 2 10.20 -1.57 -7.52
CA ARG A 2 9.38 -0.64 -6.73
C ARG A 2 8.14 -0.32 -7.57
N THR A 3 6.99 -0.78 -7.13
CA THR A 3 5.71 -0.57 -7.81
C THR A 3 5.45 0.94 -7.93
N ALA A 4 5.23 1.43 -9.16
CA ALA A 4 4.80 2.80 -9.35
C ALA A 4 3.49 3.05 -8.59
N ARG A 5 3.40 4.17 -7.87
CA ARG A 5 2.16 4.56 -7.19
C ARG A 5 1.26 5.21 -8.22
N ILE A 6 0.08 4.64 -8.43
CA ILE A 6 -0.87 5.06 -9.46
C ILE A 6 -2.20 5.35 -8.77
N CYS A 7 -2.83 6.46 -9.16
CA CYS A 7 -4.15 6.80 -8.64
C CYS A 7 -5.18 5.77 -9.11
N GLU A 8 -5.91 5.17 -8.17
CA GLU A 8 -6.90 4.13 -8.42
C GLU A 8 -8.08 4.64 -9.26
N ARG A 9 -8.31 5.96 -9.26
CA ARG A 9 -9.44 6.58 -9.96
C ARG A 9 -9.12 7.07 -11.37
N CYS A 10 -7.94 7.62 -11.59
CA CYS A 10 -7.62 8.32 -12.86
C CYS A 10 -6.32 7.87 -13.52
N GLY A 11 -5.64 6.85 -12.96
CA GLY A 11 -4.39 6.34 -13.52
C GLY A 11 -3.21 7.30 -13.43
N HIS A 12 -3.33 8.41 -12.67
CA HIS A 12 -2.22 9.33 -12.49
C HIS A 12 -1.06 8.67 -11.75
N GLN A 13 0.12 8.65 -12.37
CA GLN A 13 1.34 8.16 -11.76
C GLN A 13 1.95 9.24 -10.87
N PHE A 14 2.11 8.94 -9.59
CA PHE A 14 2.73 9.82 -8.62
C PHE A 14 4.26 9.78 -8.76
N PRO A 15 4.96 10.87 -8.42
CA PRO A 15 6.42 10.88 -8.43
C PRO A 15 6.98 9.80 -7.50
N HIS A 16 8.09 9.19 -7.94
CA HIS A 16 8.83 8.24 -7.15
C HIS A 16 9.43 8.96 -5.93
N ARG A 17 9.09 8.53 -4.73
CA ARG A 17 9.69 9.09 -3.51
C ARG A 17 11.02 8.40 -3.24
N LEU A 18 12.10 9.17 -3.18
CA LEU A 18 13.44 8.65 -2.89
C LEU A 18 13.69 8.44 -1.38
N GLN A 19 12.92 9.08 -0.51
CA GLN A 19 13.08 9.03 0.94
C GLN A 19 11.73 9.04 1.69
N GLY A 20 11.71 8.50 2.90
CA GLY A 20 10.65 8.74 3.88
C GLY A 20 9.47 7.75 3.89
N TRP A 21 9.58 6.61 3.23
CA TRP A 21 8.63 5.50 3.45
C TRP A 21 9.10 4.68 4.66
N ASN A 22 8.47 4.91 5.82
CA ASN A 22 8.64 3.99 6.93
C ASN A 22 8.04 2.65 6.50
N ALA A 23 8.77 1.56 6.74
CA ALA A 23 8.42 0.24 6.22
C ALA A 23 7.14 -0.35 6.86
N VAL A 24 6.48 0.36 7.78
CA VAL A 24 5.37 -0.14 8.58
C VAL A 24 4.24 0.89 8.67
N ASP A 25 3.88 1.54 7.57
CA ASP A 25 2.70 2.41 7.54
C ASP A 25 1.77 2.18 6.34
N ILE A 26 0.55 2.72 6.50
CA ILE A 26 -0.41 3.03 5.44
C ILE A 26 -0.45 4.57 5.31
N ARG A 27 -0.31 5.11 4.10
CA ARG A 27 -0.46 6.55 3.83
C ARG A 27 -1.64 6.83 2.95
N TYR A 28 -2.26 7.97 3.18
CA TYR A 28 -3.25 8.55 2.30
C TYR A 28 -2.64 9.72 1.54
N GLU A 29 -2.77 9.72 0.21
CA GLU A 29 -2.32 10.83 -0.63
C GLU A 29 -3.44 11.20 -1.62
N ARG A 30 -3.81 12.49 -1.59
CA ARG A 30 -4.79 13.05 -2.52
C ARG A 30 -4.18 13.22 -3.90
N CYS A 31 -4.87 12.74 -4.93
CA CYS A 31 -4.46 12.87 -6.31
C CYS A 31 -4.55 14.33 -6.76
N PRO A 32 -3.47 14.93 -7.28
CA PRO A 32 -3.50 16.32 -7.75
C PRO A 32 -4.34 16.51 -9.01
N ARG A 33 -4.64 15.44 -9.77
CA ARG A 33 -5.43 15.54 -11.01
C ARG A 33 -6.93 15.40 -10.82
N CYS A 34 -7.37 14.50 -9.93
CA CYS A 34 -8.80 14.20 -9.78
C CYS A 34 -9.33 14.38 -8.36
N GLY A 35 -8.49 14.81 -7.40
CA GLY A 35 -8.86 15.02 -6.01
C GLY A 35 -9.15 13.75 -5.20
N HIS A 36 -9.03 12.57 -5.80
CA HIS A 36 -9.28 11.29 -5.12
C HIS A 36 -8.21 11.00 -4.06
N GLU A 37 -8.63 10.53 -2.88
CA GLU A 37 -7.73 10.10 -1.81
C GLU A 37 -7.33 8.63 -2.02
N ASN A 38 -6.03 8.37 -2.15
CA ASN A 38 -5.51 7.03 -2.42
C ASN A 38 -4.80 6.50 -1.18
N GLY A 39 -5.12 5.29 -0.76
CA GLY A 39 -4.39 4.56 0.28
C GLY A 39 -3.21 3.79 -0.31
N TYR A 40 -2.01 3.98 0.24
CA TYR A 40 -0.81 3.26 -0.15
C TYR A 40 -0.23 2.54 1.06
N GLU A 41 -0.08 1.22 0.94
CA GLU A 41 0.59 0.41 1.93
C GLU A 41 2.04 0.11 1.56
N SER A 42 2.88 -0.05 2.59
CA SER A 42 4.28 -0.40 2.39
C SER A 42 4.40 -1.87 2.03
N ASP A 43 5.42 -2.23 1.24
CA ASP A 43 5.64 -3.62 0.86
C ASP A 43 5.78 -4.53 2.09
N LEU A 44 6.44 -4.05 3.15
CA LEU A 44 6.59 -4.77 4.42
C LEU A 44 5.27 -4.85 5.20
N TYR A 45 4.49 -3.77 5.33
CA TYR A 45 3.16 -3.85 5.97
C TYR A 45 2.22 -4.82 5.23
N ARG A 46 2.19 -4.75 3.89
CA ARG A 46 1.43 -5.69 3.05
C ARG A 46 1.89 -7.15 3.27
N TRP A 47 3.19 -7.39 3.42
CA TRP A 47 3.71 -8.73 3.72
C TRP A 47 3.31 -9.20 5.12
N LEU A 48 3.41 -8.34 6.14
CA LEU A 48 3.02 -8.64 7.52
C LEU A 48 1.54 -9.02 7.62
N ARG A 49 0.67 -8.22 6.98
CA ARG A 49 -0.78 -8.48 6.90
C ARG A 49 -1.09 -9.84 6.28
N ARG A 50 -0.52 -10.13 5.09
CA ARG A 50 -0.69 -11.45 4.44
C ARG A 50 -0.13 -12.61 5.28
N ARG A 51 0.95 -12.39 6.02
CA ARG A 51 1.51 -13.41 6.94
C ARG A 51 0.55 -13.69 8.10
N LYS A 52 -0.05 -12.65 8.68
CA LYS A 52 -1.06 -12.77 9.75
C LYS A 52 -2.30 -13.53 9.24
N GLU A 53 -2.85 -13.12 8.11
CA GLU A 53 -4.00 -13.79 7.47
C GLU A 53 -3.75 -15.29 7.24
N ARG A 54 -2.55 -15.66 6.73
CA ARG A 54 -2.17 -17.07 6.56
C ARG A 54 -2.10 -17.81 7.89
N LYS A 55 -1.53 -17.21 8.93
CA LYS A 55 -1.44 -17.83 10.27
C LYS A 55 -2.83 -18.08 10.84
N GLU A 56 -3.74 -17.13 10.72
CA GLU A 56 -5.13 -17.26 11.19
C GLU A 56 -5.90 -18.34 10.43
N GLN A 57 -5.72 -18.45 9.10
CA GLN A 57 -6.30 -19.52 8.29
C GLN A 57 -5.76 -20.91 8.65
N SER A 58 -4.49 -21.01 9.08
CA SER A 58 -3.90 -22.26 9.57
C SER A 58 -4.36 -22.61 10.97
N SER A 59 -4.77 -21.63 11.79
CA SER A 59 -5.24 -21.84 13.17
C SER A 59 -6.74 -22.09 13.28
N GLY A 60 -7.55 -21.71 12.29
CA GLY A 60 -9.00 -21.98 12.24
C GLY A 60 -9.39 -23.32 11.60
N LYS A 61 -8.43 -24.19 11.28
CA LYS A 61 -8.64 -25.55 10.75
C LYS A 61 -8.41 -26.65 11.81
N ALA A 62 -8.61 -26.32 13.08
CA ALA A 62 -8.59 -27.28 14.19
C ALA A 62 -10.02 -27.66 14.61
#